data_AF-A0A0J7YQX1-F1
#
_entry.id   AF-A0A0J7YQX1-F1
#
_cell.length_a   1.000
_cell.length_b   1.000
_cell.length_c   1.000
_cell.angle_alpha   90.00
_cell.angle_beta   90.00
_cell.angle_gamma   90.00
#
_symmetry.space_group_name_H-M   'P 1'
#
loop_
_entity.id
_entity.type
_entity.pdbx_description
1 polymer ?
#
loop_
_entity_poly.entity_id
_entity_poly.type
_entity_poly.pdbx_seq_one_letter_code
_entity_poly.pdbx_strand_id
1 'polypeptide(L)'
;MVYVVSKFFLDNAKYSSDGAKHVFQVLQYLRKLITHPLLVLDQSHPEYQRVTAQLKQNKQSLHDLEFSPKLLALQQLLTDLNIGTQYGFNAVSQHRALVFAQFKSVLDIIEEDLFKRHMPAVTYL
;
A
#
# COMPACT_ATOMS: atom_id res chain seq x y z
N MET A 1 -3.77 -4.79 -12.09
CA MET A 1 -2.76 -5.58 -11.35
C MET A 1 -3.30 -6.24 -10.09
N VAL A 2 -4.05 -5.51 -9.22
CA VAL A 2 -4.74 -6.08 -8.03
C VAL A 2 -5.60 -7.32 -8.37
N TYR A 3 -6.26 -7.32 -9.53
CA TYR A 3 -7.04 -8.47 -10.02
C TYR A 3 -6.22 -9.75 -10.27
N VAL A 4 -4.96 -9.65 -10.72
CA VAL A 4 -4.13 -10.83 -11.04
C VAL A 4 -3.66 -11.51 -9.76
N VAL A 5 -3.21 -10.71 -8.81
CA VAL A 5 -2.74 -11.15 -7.48
C VAL A 5 -3.90 -11.73 -6.67
N SER A 6 -5.07 -11.10 -6.72
CA SER A 6 -6.28 -11.58 -6.04
C SER A 6 -6.80 -12.90 -6.63
N LYS A 7 -6.80 -13.06 -7.97
CA LYS A 7 -7.28 -14.29 -8.63
C LYS A 7 -6.39 -15.50 -8.33
N PHE A 8 -5.05 -15.34 -8.37
CA PHE A 8 -4.11 -16.44 -8.09
C PHE A 8 -4.30 -17.01 -6.67
N PHE A 9 -4.46 -16.15 -5.66
CA PHE A 9 -4.64 -16.61 -4.29
C PHE A 9 -6.03 -17.24 -4.07
N LEU A 10 -7.08 -16.69 -4.67
CA LEU A 10 -8.43 -17.28 -4.62
C LEU A 10 -8.52 -18.65 -5.32
N ASP A 11 -7.67 -18.90 -6.32
CA ASP A 11 -7.61 -20.20 -7.01
C ASP A 11 -6.83 -21.25 -6.18
N ASN A 12 -5.74 -20.86 -5.51
CA ASN A 12 -5.02 -21.72 -4.55
C ASN A 12 -5.83 -21.97 -3.27
N ALA A 13 -6.80 -21.10 -2.98
CA ALA A 13 -7.67 -21.19 -1.83
C ALA A 13 -8.67 -22.37 -1.86
N LYS A 14 -8.77 -23.08 -2.99
CA LYS A 14 -9.78 -24.13 -3.20
C LYS A 14 -9.34 -25.56 -2.83
N TYR A 15 -8.10 -25.76 -2.39
CA TYR A 15 -7.55 -27.11 -2.16
C TYR A 15 -6.86 -27.26 -0.78
N SER A 16 -7.61 -27.54 0.29
CA SER A 16 -7.10 -28.27 1.49
C SER A 16 -8.20 -28.60 2.50
N SER A 17 -8.02 -29.71 3.24
CA SER A 17 -9.00 -30.33 4.15
C SER A 17 -9.04 -29.76 5.59
N ASP A 18 -8.42 -28.60 5.86
CA ASP A 18 -8.45 -27.90 7.15
C ASP A 18 -9.05 -26.48 6.96
N GLY A 19 -10.36 -26.44 6.72
CA GLY A 19 -11.05 -25.28 6.15
C GLY A 19 -10.96 -23.99 6.98
N ALA A 20 -10.89 -24.08 8.32
CA ALA A 20 -10.86 -22.90 9.18
C ALA A 20 -9.54 -22.13 9.07
N LYS A 21 -8.39 -22.81 9.22
CA LYS A 21 -7.06 -22.16 9.12
C LYS A 21 -6.84 -21.57 7.74
N HIS A 22 -7.30 -22.28 6.72
CA HIS A 22 -7.20 -21.85 5.34
C HIS A 22 -8.01 -20.56 5.09
N VAL A 23 -9.25 -20.47 5.57
CA VAL A 23 -10.07 -19.25 5.46
C VAL A 23 -9.39 -18.07 6.16
N PHE A 24 -8.84 -18.25 7.36
CA PHE A 24 -8.13 -17.17 8.06
C PHE A 24 -6.88 -16.69 7.30
N GLN A 25 -6.12 -17.59 6.68
CA GLN A 25 -4.98 -17.23 5.84
C GLN A 25 -5.41 -16.41 4.61
N VAL A 26 -6.52 -16.78 3.97
CA VAL A 26 -7.09 -16.02 2.84
C VAL A 26 -7.53 -14.63 3.27
N LEU A 27 -8.28 -14.53 4.36
CA LEU A 27 -8.73 -13.24 4.87
C LEU A 27 -7.55 -12.35 5.27
N GLN A 28 -6.52 -12.94 5.87
CA GLN A 28 -5.30 -12.22 6.23
C GLN A 28 -4.54 -11.73 4.99
N TYR A 29 -4.43 -12.56 3.95
CA TYR A 29 -3.82 -12.19 2.68
C TYR A 29 -4.59 -11.05 2.01
N LEU A 30 -5.92 -11.19 1.88
CA LEU A 30 -6.78 -10.17 1.29
C LEU A 30 -6.67 -8.86 2.08
N ARG A 31 -6.67 -8.91 3.41
CA ARG A 31 -6.51 -7.72 4.28
C ARG A 31 -5.19 -6.97 4.02
N LYS A 32 -4.10 -7.70 3.76
CA LYS A 32 -2.81 -7.10 3.37
C LYS A 32 -2.88 -6.53 1.95
N LEU A 33 -3.42 -7.29 0.99
CA LEU A 33 -3.51 -6.89 -0.42
C LEU A 33 -4.36 -5.63 -0.62
N ILE A 34 -5.50 -5.49 0.06
CA ILE A 34 -6.34 -4.28 0.00
C ILE A 34 -5.66 -3.06 0.63
N THR A 35 -4.55 -3.25 1.35
CA THR A 35 -3.77 -2.17 1.94
C THR A 35 -2.64 -1.76 1.01
N HIS A 36 -1.80 -2.72 0.60
CA HIS A 36 -0.76 -2.47 -0.40
C HIS A 36 -0.29 -3.79 -1.05
N PRO A 37 -0.08 -3.86 -2.37
CA PRO A 37 0.45 -5.06 -3.04
C PRO A 37 1.82 -5.52 -2.50
N LEU A 38 2.71 -4.59 -2.12
CA LEU A 38 4.01 -4.91 -1.49
C LEU A 38 3.90 -5.73 -0.21
N LEU A 39 2.76 -5.72 0.50
CA LEU A 39 2.59 -6.48 1.73
C LEU A 39 2.37 -7.98 1.49
N VAL A 40 2.09 -8.36 0.24
CA VAL A 40 1.85 -9.75 -0.16
C VAL A 40 2.79 -10.24 -1.26
N LEU A 41 3.42 -9.33 -2.00
CA LEU A 41 4.26 -9.64 -3.14
C LEU A 41 5.75 -9.49 -2.76
N ASP A 42 6.27 -10.49 -2.05
CA ASP A 42 7.69 -10.64 -1.75
C ASP A 42 8.38 -11.61 -2.74
N GLN A 43 9.70 -11.75 -2.66
CA GLN A 43 10.47 -12.64 -3.55
C GLN A 43 10.09 -14.12 -3.42
N SER A 44 9.47 -14.52 -2.32
CA SER A 44 8.98 -15.90 -2.11
C SER A 44 7.61 -16.13 -2.75
N HIS A 45 6.90 -15.06 -3.16
CA HIS A 45 5.59 -15.17 -3.78
C HIS A 45 5.69 -15.82 -5.18
N PRO A 46 4.89 -16.85 -5.49
CA PRO A 46 4.98 -17.57 -6.77
C PRO A 46 4.87 -16.69 -8.00
N GLU A 47 3.99 -15.67 -7.96
CA GLU A 47 3.78 -14.73 -9.06
C GLU A 47 4.77 -13.55 -9.07
N TYR A 48 5.72 -13.46 -8.14
CA TYR A 48 6.63 -12.32 -8.01
C TYR A 48 7.36 -12.00 -9.31
N GLN A 49 7.96 -13.02 -9.94
CA GLN A 49 8.72 -12.86 -11.17
C GLN A 49 7.85 -12.36 -12.32
N ARG A 50 6.65 -12.93 -12.47
CA ARG A 50 5.71 -12.55 -13.52
C ARG A 50 5.22 -11.11 -13.36
N VAL A 51 4.79 -10.75 -12.15
CA VAL A 51 4.29 -9.38 -11.88
C VAL A 51 5.42 -8.36 -12.05
N THR A 52 6.62 -8.65 -11.56
CA THR A 52 7.80 -7.78 -11.73
C THR A 52 8.17 -7.59 -13.21
N ALA A 53 8.11 -8.66 -14.01
CA ALA A 53 8.36 -8.58 -15.45
C ALA A 53 7.31 -7.70 -16.16
N GLN A 54 6.03 -7.86 -15.84
CA GLN A 54 4.95 -7.04 -16.40
C GLN A 54 5.10 -5.56 -16.03
N LEU A 55 5.45 -5.27 -14.78
CA LEU A 55 5.70 -3.90 -14.33
C LEU A 55 6.87 -3.25 -15.05
N LYS A 56 7.98 -4.00 -15.23
CA LYS A 56 9.13 -3.53 -16.00
C LYS A 56 8.77 -3.23 -17.46
N GLN A 57 7.96 -4.09 -18.09
CA GLN A 57 7.48 -3.86 -19.47
C GLN A 57 6.66 -2.57 -19.58
N ASN A 58 5.82 -2.30 -18.58
CA ASN A 58 4.98 -1.10 -18.53
C ASN A 58 5.70 0.14 -17.96
N LYS A 59 6.99 0.03 -17.58
CA LYS A 59 7.77 1.07 -16.90
C LYS A 59 7.14 1.58 -15.60
N GLN A 60 6.44 0.69 -14.90
CA GLN A 60 5.81 0.97 -13.61
C GLN A 60 6.59 0.27 -12.49
N SER A 61 6.46 0.79 -11.27
CA SER A 61 7.03 0.23 -10.05
C SER A 61 5.93 -0.17 -9.09
N LEU A 62 6.15 -1.22 -8.29
CA LEU A 62 5.22 -1.58 -7.19
C LEU A 62 5.10 -0.47 -6.14
N HIS A 63 6.08 0.43 -6.10
CA HIS A 63 6.12 1.59 -5.23
C HIS A 63 5.39 2.82 -5.82
N ASP A 64 4.79 2.70 -7.00
CA ASP A 64 4.00 3.80 -7.56
C ASP A 64 2.70 3.94 -6.77
N LEU A 65 2.39 5.17 -6.37
CA LEU A 65 1.24 5.50 -5.51
C LEU A 65 -0.10 5.03 -6.12
N GLU A 66 -0.17 4.96 -7.45
CA GLU A 66 -1.33 4.46 -8.21
C GLU A 66 -1.76 3.04 -7.82
N PHE A 67 -0.84 2.22 -7.31
CA PHE A 67 -1.14 0.86 -6.88
C PHE A 67 -1.67 0.78 -5.43
N SER A 68 -1.74 1.90 -4.73
CA SER A 68 -2.30 2.00 -3.38
C SER A 68 -3.41 3.04 -3.28
N PRO A 69 -4.68 2.64 -3.48
CA PRO A 69 -5.80 3.56 -3.34
C PRO A 69 -5.91 4.14 -1.92
N LYS A 70 -5.45 3.42 -0.89
CA LYS A 70 -5.43 3.93 0.48
C LYS A 70 -4.38 5.02 0.69
N LEU A 71 -3.19 4.90 0.09
CA LEU A 71 -2.18 5.97 0.16
C LEU A 71 -2.61 7.20 -0.64
N LEU A 72 -3.26 7.02 -1.79
CA LEU A 72 -3.87 8.12 -2.54
C LEU A 72 -4.93 8.86 -1.70
N ALA A 73 -5.84 8.12 -1.06
CA ALA A 73 -6.84 8.71 -0.18
C ALA A 73 -6.19 9.42 1.03
N LEU A 74 -5.13 8.84 1.60
CA LEU A 74 -4.37 9.48 2.69
C LEU A 74 -3.72 10.78 2.22
N GLN A 75 -3.08 10.80 1.05
CA GLN A 75 -2.49 12.02 0.47
C GLN A 75 -3.54 13.12 0.31
N GLN A 76 -4.71 12.77 -0.22
CA GLN A 76 -5.83 13.70 -0.40
C GLN A 76 -6.28 14.27 0.95
N LEU A 77 -6.56 13.41 1.93
CA LEU A 77 -6.96 13.84 3.28
C LEU A 77 -5.93 14.76 3.94
N LEU A 78 -4.65 14.44 3.83
CA LEU A 78 -3.58 15.30 4.40
C LEU A 78 -3.51 16.64 3.67
N THR A 79 -3.63 16.65 2.35
CA THR A 79 -3.61 17.87 1.54
C THR A 79 -4.82 18.76 1.84
N ASP A 80 -6.02 18.17 1.97
CA ASP A 80 -7.26 18.88 2.32
C ASP A 80 -7.18 19.54 3.71
N LEU A 81 -6.40 18.94 4.62
CA LEU A 81 -6.09 19.49 5.94
C LEU A 81 -4.91 20.49 5.93
N ASN A 82 -4.38 20.82 4.76
CA ASN A 82 -3.19 21.65 4.56
C ASN A 82 -1.92 21.10 5.25
N ILE A 83 -1.81 19.79 5.39
CA ILE A 83 -0.60 19.11 5.89
C ILE A 83 0.30 18.84 4.69
N GLY A 84 1.55 19.31 4.74
CA GLY A 84 2.55 19.03 3.69
C GLY A 84 2.43 19.88 2.42
N THR A 85 1.63 20.95 2.44
CA THR A 85 1.53 21.89 1.33
C THR A 85 2.57 23.01 1.46
N GLN A 86 3.28 23.31 0.37
CA GLN A 86 4.32 24.36 0.34
C GLN A 86 3.71 25.78 0.23
N TYR A 87 2.42 25.86 -0.11
CA TYR A 87 1.69 27.11 -0.34
C TYR A 87 1.10 27.64 0.96
N GLY A 88 1.96 28.13 1.84
CA GLY A 88 1.54 28.57 3.17
C GLY A 88 2.47 29.61 3.77
N PHE A 89 2.87 30.64 3.02
CA PHE A 89 3.69 31.73 3.54
C PHE A 89 3.03 32.48 4.72
N ASN A 90 1.73 32.26 5.02
CA ASN A 90 1.02 32.95 6.09
C ASN A 90 -0.08 32.13 6.82
N ALA A 91 -0.12 30.80 6.68
CA ALA A 91 -1.05 29.98 7.43
C ALA A 91 -0.26 28.86 8.12
N VAL A 92 0.01 29.05 9.42
CA VAL A 92 0.50 27.98 10.29
C VAL A 92 -0.43 26.78 10.07
N SER A 93 0.05 25.68 9.48
CA SER A 93 -0.74 24.46 9.34
C SER A 93 -1.05 23.95 10.76
N GLN A 94 -2.24 24.27 11.27
CA GLN A 94 -2.62 23.95 12.66
C GLN A 94 -3.01 22.49 12.82
N HIS A 95 -3.37 21.81 11.74
CA HIS A 95 -3.82 20.43 11.81
C HIS A 95 -2.63 19.48 11.91
N ARG A 96 -2.64 18.67 12.96
CA ARG A 96 -1.76 17.52 13.15
C ARG A 96 -2.60 16.26 12.98
N ALA A 97 -2.08 15.28 12.26
CA ALA A 97 -2.71 13.99 12.07
C ALA A 97 -1.93 12.90 12.81
N LEU A 98 -2.65 11.89 13.28
CA LEU A 98 -2.07 10.63 13.75
C LEU A 98 -2.45 9.54 12.75
N VAL A 99 -1.45 8.86 12.20
CA VAL A 99 -1.65 7.75 11.27
C VAL A 99 -1.37 6.45 11.99
N PHE A 100 -2.41 5.64 12.17
CA PHE A 100 -2.30 4.33 12.79
C PHE A 100 -2.27 3.23 11.73
N ALA A 101 -1.33 2.30 11.87
CA ALA A 101 -1.26 1.11 11.04
C ALA A 101 -1.01 -0.13 11.89
N GLN A 102 -1.59 -1.26 11.48
CA GLN A 102 -1.41 -2.53 12.18
C GLN A 102 -0.02 -3.16 11.95
N PHE A 103 0.59 -2.90 10.80
CA PHE A 103 1.88 -3.48 10.43
C PHE A 103 2.92 -2.38 10.27
N LYS A 104 4.12 -2.58 10.82
CA LYS A 104 5.27 -1.67 10.65
C LYS A 104 5.57 -1.41 9.17
N SER A 105 5.50 -2.43 8.33
CA SER A 105 5.74 -2.32 6.89
C SER A 105 4.79 -1.33 6.18
N VAL A 106 3.59 -1.08 6.72
CA VAL A 106 2.69 -0.05 6.17
C VAL A 106 3.21 1.34 6.49
N LEU A 107 3.78 1.55 7.69
CA LEU A 107 4.40 2.81 8.07
C LEU A 107 5.64 3.07 7.21
N ASP A 108 6.47 2.05 6.99
CA ASP A 108 7.66 2.16 6.13
C ASP A 108 7.26 2.54 4.69
N ILE A 109 6.17 1.97 4.16
CA ILE A 109 5.61 2.34 2.84
C ILE A 109 5.09 3.78 2.84
N ILE A 110 4.37 4.22 3.88
CA ILE A 110 3.88 5.62 3.98
C ILE A 110 5.06 6.60 3.97
N GLU A 111 6.14 6.28 4.68
CA GLU A 111 7.33 7.12 4.74
C GLU A 111 8.01 7.24 3.37
N GLU A 112 8.38 6.09 2.79
CA GLU A 112 9.17 6.03 1.56
C GLU A 112 8.38 6.40 0.31
N ASP A 113 7.15 5.89 0.19
CA ASP A 113 6.39 6.00 -1.03
C ASP A 113 5.46 7.21 -1.02
N LEU A 114 4.97 7.68 0.15
CA LEU A 114 4.10 8.87 0.22
C LEU A 114 4.85 10.13 0.68
N PHE A 115 5.42 10.15 1.89
CA PHE A 115 6.00 11.39 2.44
C PHE A 115 7.26 11.83 1.71
N LYS A 116 8.25 10.95 1.56
CA LYS A 116 9.53 11.30 0.91
C LYS A 116 9.37 11.67 -0.57
N ARG A 117 8.51 10.96 -1.31
CA ARG A 117 8.36 11.14 -2.76
C ARG A 117 7.32 12.18 -3.15
N HIS A 118 6.16 12.21 -2.48
CA HIS A 118 5.02 13.02 -2.92
C HIS A 118 4.69 14.18 -1.97
N MET A 119 5.10 14.12 -0.70
CA MET A 119 4.81 15.17 0.29
C MET A 119 6.06 15.58 1.10
N PRO A 120 7.16 16.03 0.45
CA PRO A 120 8.45 16.24 1.12
C PRO A 120 8.45 17.35 2.18
N ALA A 121 7.41 18.20 2.21
CA ALA A 121 7.24 19.23 3.23
C ALA A 121 6.59 18.71 4.53
N VAL A 122 6.09 17.47 4.55
CA VAL A 122 5.51 16.87 5.76
C VAL A 122 6.62 16.57 6.76
N THR A 123 6.45 17.03 7.99
CA THR A 123 7.29 16.64 9.13
C THR A 123 6.55 15.58 9.94
N TYR A 124 7.24 14.50 10.31
CA TYR A 124 6.69 13.35 11.04
C TYR A 124 7.70 12.82 12.07
N LEU A 125 7.21 11.96 12.98
CA LEU A 125 7.94 11.36 14.10
C LEU A 125 7.61 9.86 14.21
#